data_AF-A0AAU4NS46-F1
#
_entry.id   AF-A0AAU4NS46-F1
#
_cell.length_a   1.000
_cell.length_b   1.000
_cell.length_c   1.000
_cell.angle_alpha   90.00
_cell.angle_beta   90.00
_cell.angle_gamma   90.00
#
_symmetry.space_group_name_H-M   'P 1'
#
loop_
_entity.id
_entity.type
_entity.pdbx_description
1 polymer ?
#
loop_
_entity_poly.entity_id
_entity_poly.type
_entity_poly.pdbx_seq_one_letter_code
_entity_poly.pdbx_strand_id
1 'polypeptide(L)'
;MRMLTRTLLGTAAAIPLALATPGLAAAAEPTDVTYSFAVDGTSVTNTITSAADGTLSCATSLAPAPDGVLPPLEDILGPGQTLYDGGDIEPGTSTQTVSDVPPGSYVVLATCALQDGDATEAMWVSDYPGFAEYMATVLPWTVYTVQQASTVITVPEAAPEQAFPSLDDLADAFGS
;
A
#
# COMPACT_ATOMS: atom_id res chain seq x y z
N MET A 1 30.60 -66.58 -32.35
CA MET A 1 30.48 -65.16 -32.74
C MET A 1 30.03 -64.37 -31.53
N ARG A 2 30.73 -63.27 -31.24
CA ARG A 2 30.46 -62.29 -30.18
C ARG A 2 29.16 -61.52 -30.49
N MET A 3 28.42 -61.11 -29.45
CA MET A 3 28.22 -59.68 -29.13
C MET A 3 27.42 -59.53 -27.83
N LEU A 4 28.13 -59.06 -26.79
CA LEU A 4 27.56 -58.25 -25.72
C LEU A 4 27.28 -56.86 -26.27
N THR A 5 26.08 -56.31 -26.06
CA THR A 5 25.92 -54.85 -25.96
C THR A 5 24.75 -54.52 -25.04
N ARG A 6 25.10 -53.97 -23.86
CA ARG A 6 24.20 -53.25 -22.96
C ARG A 6 23.85 -51.91 -23.61
N THR A 7 22.57 -51.58 -23.72
CA THR A 7 22.14 -50.24 -24.13
C THR A 7 21.71 -49.45 -22.90
N LEU A 8 22.43 -48.37 -22.63
CA LEU A 8 22.21 -47.39 -21.57
C LEU A 8 21.04 -46.46 -21.89
N LEU A 9 20.47 -45.88 -20.82
CA LEU A 9 19.40 -44.89 -20.77
C LEU A 9 19.59 -43.68 -21.71
N GLY A 10 18.45 -43.11 -22.12
CA GLY A 10 18.35 -41.72 -22.53
C GLY A 10 16.96 -41.17 -22.20
N THR A 11 16.70 -40.83 -20.94
CA THR A 11 15.56 -39.99 -20.58
C THR A 11 15.86 -38.59 -21.10
N ALA A 12 15.14 -38.17 -22.14
CA ALA A 12 15.19 -36.82 -22.66
C ALA A 12 14.65 -35.86 -21.59
N ALA A 13 15.56 -35.21 -20.86
CA ALA A 13 15.21 -34.04 -20.07
C ALA A 13 14.94 -32.90 -21.06
N ALA A 14 13.66 -32.59 -21.28
CA ALA A 14 13.28 -31.33 -21.90
C ALA A 14 13.68 -30.21 -20.92
N ILE A 15 14.83 -29.59 -21.14
CA ILE A 15 15.18 -28.32 -20.51
C ILE A 15 14.18 -27.32 -21.07
N PRO A 16 13.31 -26.69 -20.26
CA PRO A 16 12.60 -25.52 -20.72
C PRO A 16 13.69 -24.48 -20.94
N LEU A 17 13.99 -24.19 -22.20
CA LEU A 17 14.71 -22.98 -22.59
C LEU A 17 13.83 -21.82 -22.11
N ALA A 18 14.12 -21.31 -20.91
CA ALA A 18 13.64 -20.03 -20.46
C ALA A 18 14.22 -19.00 -21.43
N LEU A 19 13.43 -18.62 -22.42
CA LEU A 19 13.70 -17.45 -23.25
C LEU A 19 13.61 -16.25 -22.29
N ALA A 20 14.75 -15.79 -21.81
CA ALA A 20 14.87 -14.45 -21.27
C ALA A 20 14.64 -13.49 -22.44
N THR A 21 13.37 -13.13 -22.66
CA THR A 21 13.05 -11.99 -23.50
C THR A 21 13.68 -10.76 -22.85
N PRO A 22 14.52 -9.98 -23.56
CA PRO A 22 14.88 -8.66 -23.07
C PRO A 22 13.57 -7.90 -22.89
N GLY A 23 13.26 -7.55 -21.64
CA GLY A 23 12.06 -6.79 -21.31
C GLY A 23 12.07 -5.52 -22.15
N LEU A 24 11.06 -5.39 -23.01
CA LEU A 24 10.60 -4.06 -23.41
C LEU A 24 10.35 -3.35 -22.08
N ALA A 25 10.89 -2.15 -21.87
CA ALA A 25 10.52 -1.33 -20.71
C ALA A 25 8.99 -1.36 -20.62
N ALA A 26 8.44 -1.95 -19.56
CA ALA A 26 7.01 -2.15 -19.49
C ALA A 26 6.38 -0.76 -19.37
N ALA A 27 5.47 -0.43 -20.29
CA ALA A 27 4.64 0.75 -20.13
C ALA A 27 3.78 0.56 -18.88
N ALA A 28 3.64 1.59 -18.05
CA ALA A 28 2.84 1.53 -16.84
C ALA A 28 1.40 1.07 -17.15
N GLU A 29 0.93 0.04 -16.44
CA GLU A 29 -0.39 -0.57 -16.57
C GLU A 29 -1.26 -0.31 -15.33
N PRO A 30 -2.61 -0.32 -15.47
CA PRO A 30 -3.51 -0.10 -14.33
C PRO A 30 -3.34 -1.11 -13.18
N THR A 31 -2.84 -2.31 -13.47
CA THR A 31 -2.68 -3.41 -12.50
C THR A 31 -1.31 -3.45 -11.84
N ASP A 32 -0.40 -2.54 -12.20
CA ASP A 32 0.95 -2.52 -11.65
C ASP A 32 0.99 -2.20 -10.17
N VAL A 33 0.02 -1.43 -9.69
CA VAL A 33 -0.06 -1.07 -8.28
C VAL A 33 -1.32 -1.63 -7.66
N THR A 34 -1.15 -2.25 -6.49
CA THR A 34 -2.25 -2.64 -5.63
C THR A 34 -2.02 -2.11 -4.22
N TYR A 35 -3.12 -1.86 -3.53
CA TYR A 35 -3.15 -1.32 -2.19
C TYR A 35 -3.95 -2.26 -1.28
N SER A 36 -3.60 -2.32 0.00
CA SER A 36 -4.30 -3.11 1.01
C SER A 36 -4.22 -2.40 2.35
N PHE A 37 -5.37 -2.00 2.90
CA PHE A 37 -5.46 -1.23 4.14
C PHE A 37 -5.78 -2.14 5.33
N ALA A 38 -5.09 -1.93 6.44
CA ALA A 38 -5.32 -2.58 7.71
C ALA A 38 -5.31 -1.54 8.84
N VAL A 39 -6.10 -1.80 9.89
CA VAL A 39 -6.15 -0.97 11.10
C VAL A 39 -5.69 -1.82 12.27
N ASP A 40 -4.74 -1.30 13.04
CA ASP A 40 -4.26 -1.91 14.29
C ASP A 40 -4.18 -0.84 15.38
N GLY A 41 -5.12 -0.87 16.33
CA GLY A 41 -5.25 0.17 17.35
C GLY A 41 -5.43 1.56 16.72
N THR A 42 -4.52 2.48 17.03
CA THR A 42 -4.47 3.86 16.51
C THR A 42 -3.64 3.98 15.23
N SER A 43 -3.21 2.87 14.62
CA SER A 43 -2.38 2.87 13.42
C SER A 43 -3.14 2.31 12.22
N VAL A 44 -2.85 2.89 11.05
CA VAL A 44 -3.43 2.49 9.78
C VAL A 44 -2.30 2.19 8.81
N THR A 45 -2.23 0.95 8.36
CA THR A 45 -1.18 0.46 7.47
C THR A 45 -1.75 0.27 6.08
N ASN A 46 -1.05 0.81 5.08
CA ASN A 46 -1.23 0.48 3.67
C ASN A 46 -0.08 -0.41 3.20
N THR A 47 -0.40 -1.62 2.78
CA THR A 47 0.52 -2.49 2.04
C THR A 47 0.39 -2.19 0.56
N ILE A 48 1.48 -1.72 -0.04
CA ILE A 48 1.57 -1.36 -1.44
C ILE A 48 2.36 -2.46 -2.16
N THR A 49 1.78 -3.07 -3.18
CA THR A 49 2.52 -3.95 -4.09
C THR A 49 2.65 -3.27 -5.45
N SER A 50 3.88 -3.11 -5.91
CA SER A 50 4.24 -2.53 -7.20
C SER A 50 4.92 -3.59 -8.08
N ALA A 51 4.40 -3.76 -9.29
CA ALA A 51 5.03 -4.48 -10.40
C ALA A 51 5.64 -3.54 -11.44
N ALA A 52 5.58 -2.22 -11.22
CA ALA A 52 6.19 -1.24 -12.12
C ALA A 52 7.71 -1.41 -12.15
N ASP A 53 8.34 -1.15 -13.31
CA ASP A 53 9.78 -1.31 -13.52
C ASP A 53 10.65 -0.19 -12.89
N GLY A 54 10.06 0.72 -12.11
CA GLY A 54 10.72 1.89 -11.52
C GLY A 54 10.24 2.26 -10.13
N THR A 55 11.00 3.14 -9.48
CA THR A 55 10.66 3.69 -8.16
C THR A 55 9.35 4.49 -8.23
N LEU A 56 8.46 4.28 -7.27
CA LEU A 56 7.22 5.02 -7.15
C LEU A 56 7.31 6.00 -5.98
N SER A 57 6.91 7.25 -6.18
CA SER A 57 6.60 8.16 -5.07
C SER A 57 5.19 7.85 -4.58
N CYS A 58 5.05 7.29 -3.38
CA CYS A 58 3.75 6.91 -2.84
C CYS A 58 3.40 7.69 -1.58
N ALA A 59 2.12 7.91 -1.36
CA ALA A 59 1.59 8.46 -0.14
C ALA A 59 0.28 7.78 0.25
N THR A 60 0.11 7.59 1.55
CA THR A 60 -1.10 7.11 2.21
C THR A 60 -1.57 8.20 3.15
N SER A 61 -2.85 8.51 3.13
CA SER A 61 -3.39 9.70 3.77
C SER A 61 -4.79 9.44 4.31
N LEU A 62 -5.15 10.11 5.41
CA LEU A 62 -6.43 9.95 6.09
C LEU A 62 -7.16 11.28 6.20
N ALA A 63 -8.39 11.29 5.69
CA ALA A 63 -9.30 12.41 5.87
C ALA A 63 -10.48 12.02 6.77
N PRO A 64 -10.94 12.92 7.67
CA PRO A 64 -12.12 12.66 8.49
C PRO A 64 -13.36 12.34 7.64
N ALA A 65 -14.08 11.29 8.02
CA ALA A 65 -15.30 10.80 7.38
C ALA A 65 -16.39 10.64 8.46
N PRO A 66 -16.93 11.74 9.00
CA PRO A 66 -17.91 11.69 10.09
C PRO A 66 -19.12 10.84 9.68
N ASP A 67 -19.68 10.15 10.67
CA ASP A 67 -20.82 9.23 10.49
C ASP A 67 -20.56 8.07 9.50
N GLY A 68 -19.29 7.80 9.17
CA GLY A 68 -18.93 6.77 8.20
C GLY A 68 -19.19 7.16 6.75
N VAL A 69 -19.48 8.44 6.49
CA VAL A 69 -19.86 8.94 5.16
C VAL A 69 -18.62 9.44 4.44
N LEU A 70 -18.47 9.05 3.17
CA LEU A 70 -17.39 9.58 2.33
C LEU A 70 -17.54 11.11 2.24
N PRO A 71 -16.52 11.88 2.64
CA PRO A 71 -16.54 13.32 2.46
C PRO A 71 -16.61 13.68 0.96
N PRO A 72 -16.91 14.93 0.60
CA PRO A 72 -16.66 15.46 -0.75
C PRO A 72 -15.17 15.44 -1.13
N LEU A 73 -14.87 15.30 -2.42
CA LEU A 73 -13.49 15.27 -2.94
C LEU A 73 -12.69 16.55 -2.58
N GLU A 74 -13.34 17.71 -2.62
CA GLU A 74 -12.73 19.00 -2.28
C GLU A 74 -12.26 19.10 -0.83
N ASP A 75 -12.93 18.40 0.09
CA ASP A 75 -12.57 18.38 1.51
C ASP A 75 -11.37 17.46 1.79
N ILE A 76 -11.12 16.46 0.93
CA ILE A 76 -9.98 15.54 1.07
C ILE A 76 -8.72 15.98 0.32
N LEU A 77 -8.88 16.81 -0.72
CA LEU A 77 -7.78 17.37 -1.51
C LEU A 77 -7.35 18.78 -1.03
N GLY A 78 -8.08 19.36 -0.09
CA GLY A 78 -7.80 20.67 0.46
C GLY A 78 -6.54 20.72 1.35
N PRO A 79 -5.99 21.93 1.59
CA PRO A 79 -4.88 22.11 2.53
C PRO A 79 -5.37 21.80 3.95
N GLY A 80 -4.98 20.64 4.49
CA GLY A 80 -5.44 20.20 5.81
C GLY A 80 -5.18 18.74 6.17
N GLN A 81 -4.74 17.91 5.21
CA GLN A 81 -4.30 16.55 5.49
C GLN A 81 -3.02 16.52 6.33
N THR A 82 -3.17 16.20 7.61
CA THR A 82 -2.06 16.06 8.57
C THR A 82 -1.72 14.61 8.91
N LEU A 83 -2.63 13.69 8.58
CA LEU A 83 -2.50 12.26 8.89
C LEU A 83 -2.07 11.54 7.62
N TYR A 84 -0.77 11.52 7.37
CA TYR A 84 -0.23 10.87 6.18
C TYR A 84 1.13 10.23 6.47
N ASP A 85 1.45 9.23 5.67
CA ASP A 85 2.78 8.65 5.55
C ASP A 85 3.11 8.55 4.07
N GLY A 86 4.37 8.75 3.70
CA GLY A 86 4.75 8.89 2.31
C GLY A 86 6.24 8.73 2.08
N GLY A 87 6.60 8.38 0.86
CA GLY A 87 7.97 8.20 0.45
C GLY A 87 8.11 7.36 -0.80
N ASP A 88 9.36 7.18 -1.20
CA ASP A 88 9.71 6.42 -2.38
C ASP A 88 9.71 4.93 -2.05
N ILE A 89 9.13 4.13 -2.95
CA ILE A 89 9.12 2.68 -2.86
C ILE A 89 9.75 2.06 -4.11
N GLU A 90 10.56 1.05 -3.90
CA GLU A 90 11.10 0.23 -4.98
C GLU A 90 10.05 -0.78 -5.48
N PRO A 91 10.23 -1.34 -6.68
CA PRO A 91 9.41 -2.46 -7.16
C PRO A 91 9.36 -3.61 -6.14
N GLY A 92 8.19 -4.21 -5.95
CA GLY A 92 7.95 -5.23 -4.93
C GLY A 92 6.87 -4.82 -3.92
N THR A 93 7.03 -5.22 -2.66
CA THR A 93 6.07 -4.93 -1.59
C THR A 93 6.66 -3.97 -0.57
N SER A 94 5.93 -2.90 -0.25
CA SER A 94 6.27 -1.91 0.76
C SER A 94 5.07 -1.63 1.66
N THR A 95 5.31 -1.00 2.81
CA THR A 95 4.28 -0.61 3.77
C THR A 95 4.43 0.84 4.16
N GLN A 96 3.31 1.56 4.20
CA GLN A 96 3.21 2.89 4.79
C GLN A 96 2.28 2.81 6.00
N THR A 97 2.66 3.43 7.11
CA THR A 97 1.91 3.38 8.36
C THR A 97 1.69 4.77 8.89
N VAL A 98 0.42 5.15 9.01
CA VAL A 98 0.03 6.37 9.71
C VAL A 98 -0.30 5.99 11.16
N SER A 99 0.52 6.45 12.09
CA SER A 99 0.39 6.18 13.53
C SER A 99 -0.27 7.34 14.27
N ASP A 100 -0.64 7.09 15.53
CA ASP A 100 -1.26 8.07 16.43
C ASP A 100 -2.50 8.74 15.84
N VAL A 101 -3.27 7.98 15.06
CA VAL A 101 -4.52 8.45 14.48
C VAL A 101 -5.54 8.64 15.61
N PRO A 102 -6.15 9.84 15.75
CA PRO A 102 -7.16 10.06 16.75
C PRO A 102 -8.36 9.12 16.55
N PRO A 103 -9.11 8.79 17.62
CA PRO A 103 -10.33 7.99 17.49
C PRO A 103 -11.35 8.68 16.60
N GLY A 104 -11.98 7.91 15.70
CA GLY A 104 -12.95 8.46 14.75
C GLY A 104 -13.09 7.63 13.49
N SER A 105 -13.88 8.15 12.55
CA SER A 105 -14.07 7.56 11.23
C SER A 105 -13.28 8.34 10.19
N TYR A 106 -12.53 7.62 9.35
CA TYR A 106 -11.62 8.21 8.37
C TYR A 106 -11.72 7.49 7.04
N VAL A 107 -11.64 8.22 5.94
CA VAL A 107 -11.40 7.63 4.63
C VAL A 107 -9.89 7.50 4.40
N VAL A 108 -9.45 6.33 3.94
CA VAL A 108 -8.05 6.09 3.56
C VAL A 108 -7.89 6.31 2.06
N LEU A 109 -6.91 7.13 1.70
CA LEU A 109 -6.54 7.44 0.31
C LEU A 109 -5.07 7.11 0.10
N ALA A 110 -4.79 6.33 -0.94
CA ALA A 110 -3.44 6.05 -1.39
C ALA A 110 -3.22 6.57 -2.81
N THR A 111 -2.01 7.02 -3.05
CA THR A 111 -1.54 7.44 -4.36
C THR A 111 -0.12 6.97 -4.57
N CYS A 112 0.22 6.56 -5.79
CA CYS A 112 1.59 6.29 -6.21
C CYS A 112 1.82 6.94 -7.57
N ALA A 113 2.96 7.59 -7.76
CA ALA A 113 3.36 8.20 -9.01
C ALA A 113 4.69 7.59 -9.46
N LEU A 114 4.78 7.19 -10.73
CA LEU A 114 6.03 6.67 -11.28
C LEU A 114 7.07 7.80 -11.34
N GLN A 115 8.25 7.55 -10.78
CA GLN A 115 9.40 8.43 -10.92
C GLN A 115 10.34 7.86 -11.97
N ASP A 116 10.28 8.41 -13.19
CA ASP A 116 11.28 8.13 -14.23
C ASP A 116 12.06 9.41 -14.57
N GLY A 117 13.23 9.59 -13.95
CA GLY A 117 14.07 10.76 -14.17
C GLY A 117 13.36 12.09 -13.93
N ASP A 118 13.24 12.92 -14.96
CA ASP A 118 12.63 14.26 -14.91
C ASP A 118 11.11 14.25 -15.20
N ALA A 119 10.49 13.10 -15.47
CA ALA A 119 9.08 13.00 -15.87
C ALA A 119 8.33 11.88 -15.13
N THR A 120 7.29 12.28 -14.41
CA THR A 120 6.24 11.33 -13.99
C THR A 120 5.31 11.10 -15.17
N GLU A 121 5.09 9.83 -15.54
CA GLU A 121 4.24 9.46 -16.68
C GLU A 121 2.90 8.85 -16.26
N ALA A 122 2.86 8.20 -15.10
CA ALA A 122 1.70 7.48 -14.60
C ALA A 122 1.49 7.69 -13.10
N MET A 123 0.23 7.69 -12.69
CA MET A 123 -0.21 7.77 -11.32
C MET A 123 -1.30 6.74 -11.05
N TRP A 124 -1.18 6.01 -9.95
CA TRP A 124 -2.18 5.10 -9.43
C TRP A 124 -2.84 5.75 -8.23
N VAL A 125 -4.16 5.74 -8.20
CA VAL A 125 -4.96 6.36 -7.13
C VAL A 125 -5.98 5.37 -6.60
N SER A 126 -6.26 5.40 -5.29
CA SER A 126 -7.36 4.61 -4.72
C SER A 126 -8.70 4.90 -5.41
N ASP A 127 -9.57 3.90 -5.47
CA ASP A 127 -10.92 4.06 -5.99
C ASP A 127 -11.76 4.90 -5.03
N TYR A 128 -11.83 6.20 -5.33
CA TYR A 128 -12.61 7.20 -4.63
C TYR A 128 -13.41 8.03 -5.64
N PRO A 129 -14.71 8.31 -5.39
CA PRO A 129 -15.57 9.02 -6.34
C PRO A 129 -14.99 10.35 -6.85
N GLY A 130 -14.71 10.43 -8.15
CA GLY A 130 -14.23 11.65 -8.82
C GLY A 130 -12.73 11.93 -8.69
N PHE A 131 -11.98 11.11 -7.96
CA PHE A 131 -10.56 11.41 -7.68
C PHE A 131 -9.67 11.25 -8.91
N ALA A 132 -9.83 10.15 -9.65
CA ALA A 132 -9.06 9.90 -10.87
C ALA A 132 -9.36 10.96 -11.95
N GLU A 133 -10.63 11.32 -12.12
CA GLU A 133 -11.05 12.36 -13.07
C GLU A 133 -10.47 13.72 -12.70
N TYR A 134 -10.51 14.08 -11.42
CA TYR A 134 -9.92 15.32 -10.94
C TYR A 134 -8.41 15.34 -11.19
N MET A 135 -7.68 14.28 -10.79
CA MET A 135 -6.23 14.17 -11.01
C MET A 135 -5.86 14.27 -12.50
N ALA A 136 -6.62 13.62 -13.38
CA ALA A 136 -6.42 13.71 -14.83
C ALA A 136 -6.70 15.12 -15.40
N THR A 137 -7.44 15.98 -14.69
CA THR A 137 -7.65 17.38 -15.11
C THR A 137 -6.53 18.31 -14.67
N VAL A 138 -5.85 18.01 -13.56
CA VAL A 138 -4.82 18.88 -12.98
C VAL A 138 -3.41 18.47 -13.35
N LEU A 139 -3.18 17.20 -13.70
CA LEU A 139 -1.87 16.64 -14.00
C LEU A 139 -1.81 16.14 -15.45
N PRO A 140 -0.69 16.35 -16.16
CA PRO A 140 -0.51 15.87 -17.52
C PRO A 140 -0.10 14.38 -17.57
N TRP A 141 -0.56 13.56 -16.63
CA TRP A 141 -0.13 12.17 -16.44
C TRP A 141 -1.28 11.21 -16.71
N THR A 142 -0.94 9.95 -17.01
CA THR A 142 -1.96 8.90 -17.07
C THR A 142 -2.37 8.51 -15.65
N VAL A 143 -3.65 8.62 -15.33
CA VAL A 143 -4.17 8.28 -14.00
C VAL A 143 -4.95 6.96 -14.06
N TYR A 144 -4.56 6.02 -13.22
CA TYR A 144 -5.16 4.71 -13.08
C TYR A 144 -5.86 4.59 -11.73
N THR A 145 -7.14 4.22 -11.76
CA THR A 145 -7.86 3.85 -10.54
C THR A 145 -7.48 2.43 -10.13
N VAL A 146 -6.87 2.28 -8.97
CA VAL A 146 -6.61 0.97 -8.35
C VAL A 146 -7.91 0.47 -7.73
N GLN A 147 -8.34 -0.74 -8.09
CA GLN A 147 -9.62 -1.34 -7.65
C GLN A 147 -9.78 -1.50 -6.13
N GLN A 148 -8.75 -1.20 -5.33
CA GLN A 148 -8.92 -1.10 -3.90
C GLN A 148 -9.72 0.17 -3.59
N ALA A 149 -10.99 -0.02 -3.23
CA ALA A 149 -11.87 1.05 -2.77
C ALA A 149 -11.28 1.77 -1.56
N SER A 150 -11.28 3.10 -1.61
CA SER A 150 -11.11 3.93 -0.42
C SER A 150 -12.20 3.59 0.58
N THR A 151 -11.84 2.84 1.61
CA THR A 151 -12.78 2.43 2.66
C THR A 151 -12.80 3.46 3.76
N VAL A 152 -13.98 3.68 4.33
CA VAL A 152 -14.07 4.34 5.62
C VAL A 152 -13.67 3.32 6.69
N ILE A 153 -12.65 3.64 7.46
CA ILE A 153 -12.19 2.87 8.60
C ILE A 153 -12.64 3.53 9.89
N THR A 154 -12.79 2.74 10.94
CA THR A 154 -13.02 3.24 12.30
C THR A 154 -11.78 2.99 13.12
N VAL A 155 -11.20 4.06 13.65
CA VAL A 155 -10.11 4.00 14.61
C VAL A 155 -10.73 3.96 16.01
N PRO A 156 -10.51 2.88 16.78
CA PRO A 156 -11.09 2.75 18.11
C PRO A 156 -10.52 3.79 19.05
N GLU A 157 -11.29 4.12 20.10
CA GLU A 157 -10.75 4.86 21.23
C GLU A 157 -9.61 4.05 21.86
N ALA A 158 -8.48 4.70 22.14
CA ALA A 158 -7.37 4.04 22.80
C ALA A 158 -7.88 3.41 24.10
N ALA A 159 -7.64 2.11 24.27
CA ALA A 159 -8.00 1.45 25.52
C ALA A 159 -7.32 2.22 26.67
N PRO A 160 -8.03 2.50 27.78
CA PRO A 160 -7.41 3.09 28.94
C PRO A 160 -6.19 2.24 29.30
N GLU A 161 -5.01 2.85 29.44
CA GLU A 161 -3.84 2.16 29.98
C GLU A 161 -4.32 1.47 31.27
N GLN A 162 -4.20 0.15 31.34
CA GLN A 162 -4.49 -0.54 32.58
C GLN A 162 -3.54 0.04 33.62
N ALA A 163 -4.09 0.81 34.56
CA ALA A 163 -3.34 1.37 35.66
C ALA A 163 -2.70 0.19 36.40
N PHE A 164 -1.43 -0.06 36.15
CA PHE A 164 -0.66 -0.93 37.01
C PHE A 164 -0.70 -0.31 38.40
N PRO A 165 -0.99 -1.09 39.45
CA PRO A 165 -0.92 -0.56 40.81
C PRO A 165 0.44 0.09 41.00
N SER A 166 0.44 1.31 41.53
CA SER A 166 1.68 2.03 41.78
C SER A 166 2.55 1.22 42.74
N LEU A 167 3.87 1.44 42.74
CA LEU A 167 4.76 0.76 43.68
C LEU A 167 4.37 1.04 45.14
N ASP A 168 3.73 2.18 45.40
CA ASP A 168 3.15 2.54 46.70
C ASP A 168 1.94 1.66 47.05
N ASP A 169 1.02 1.40 46.10
CA ASP A 169 -0.10 0.46 46.28
C ASP A 169 0.39 -0.97 46.53
N LEU A 170 1.52 -1.34 45.91
CA LEU A 170 2.15 -2.64 46.12
C LEU A 170 2.82 -2.75 47.49
N ALA A 171 3.44 -1.67 47.97
CA ALA A 171 4.07 -1.62 49.29
C ALA A 171 3.04 -1.75 50.43
N ASP A 172 1.86 -1.13 50.28
CA ASP A 172 0.75 -1.29 51.22
C ASP A 172 0.13 -2.70 51.18
N ALA A 173 0.13 -3.37 50.02
CA ALA A 173 -0.40 -4.72 49.86
C ALA A 173 0.50 -5.82 50.47
N PHE A 174 1.82 -5.61 50.53
CA PHE A 174 2.76 -6.59 51.07
C PHE A 174 3.11 -6.40 52.55
N GLY A 175 2.67 -5.30 53.17
CA GLY A 175 2.73 -5.09 54.61
C GLY A 175 4.14 -4.90 55.17
N SER A 176 4.33 -3.80 55.91
CA SER A 176 5.52 -3.56 56.74
C SER A 176 5.66 -4.56 57.88
#